data_AF-A0A1I3ATX5-F1
#
_entry.id   AF-A0A1I3ATX5-F1
#
_cell.length_a   1.000
_cell.length_b   1.000
_cell.length_c   1.000
_cell.angle_alpha   90.00
_cell.angle_beta   90.00
_cell.angle_gamma   90.00
#
_symmetry.space_group_name_H-M   'P 1'
#
loop_
_entity.id
_entity.type
_entity.pdbx_description
1 polymer ?
#
loop_
_entity_poly.entity_id
_entity_poly.type
_entity_poly.pdbx_seq_one_letter_code
_entity_poly.pdbx_strand_id
1 'polypeptide(L)'
;MIDQNAFGLINEIIKTIGIYYKRTDSAWYLLLKSRIEKGEIDFKDELFLSWFYYVKMNPDKKIRVLVEDNIDYKSIRWLKDKVVIPIKLTPNGRRIIYKLFKNYKCNNWINFTGGDVYIKLEDACDGKKVKSIKGILNSILFFDSLRLINYGNPYKFKRYNKKISLYEKKINEYGLSVDDFTIVSSGVLGVWGMREPTDIDFISIEKNCNLICDKLIDSHHHVLNTYGKSREDIVINPYNYFYWKDIKFAIPSIILKACLTRKEKTKEIDGELIYFIEQYGNHTKVDNIQLYFIKIKSFFYIHKRFMDEKINKLKITRDKFNIFLYKKYIKLKDKIYERNKS
;
A
#
# COMPACT_ATOMS: atom_id res chain seq x y z
N MET A 1 -16.96 -38.14 -14.16
CA MET A 1 -17.70 -37.69 -12.96
C MET A 1 -17.31 -36.25 -12.71
N ILE A 2 -18.24 -35.32 -12.93
CA ILE A 2 -18.00 -33.89 -12.71
C ILE A 2 -18.12 -33.63 -11.21
N ASP A 3 -17.11 -32.98 -10.63
CA ASP A 3 -17.08 -32.58 -9.23
C ASP A 3 -18.23 -31.60 -8.97
N GLN A 4 -19.16 -31.99 -8.09
CA GLN A 4 -20.34 -31.20 -7.74
C GLN A 4 -19.98 -29.82 -7.17
N ASN A 5 -18.74 -29.65 -6.68
CA ASN A 5 -18.23 -28.36 -6.18
C ASN A 5 -17.91 -27.37 -7.31
N ALA A 6 -17.43 -27.84 -8.46
CA ALA A 6 -17.14 -26.99 -9.62
C ALA A 6 -18.44 -26.45 -10.25
N PHE A 7 -19.51 -27.26 -10.26
CA PHE A 7 -20.82 -26.85 -10.76
C PHE A 7 -21.50 -25.79 -9.87
N GLY A 8 -21.20 -25.79 -8.56
CA GLY A 8 -21.66 -24.77 -7.61
C GLY A 8 -21.00 -23.41 -7.85
N LEU A 9 -19.69 -23.38 -8.08
CA LEU A 9 -18.93 -22.14 -8.33
C LEU A 9 -19.30 -21.52 -9.69
N ILE A 10 -19.50 -22.35 -10.71
CA ILE A 10 -19.96 -21.92 -12.04
C ILE A 10 -21.35 -21.26 -11.96
N ASN A 11 -22.27 -21.80 -11.16
CA ASN A 11 -23.60 -21.20 -10.98
C ASN A 11 -23.59 -19.89 -10.19
N GLU A 12 -22.67 -19.71 -9.25
CA GLU A 12 -22.46 -18.44 -8.52
C GLU A 12 -21.85 -17.35 -9.41
N ILE A 13 -20.91 -17.71 -10.28
CA ILE A 13 -20.32 -16.80 -11.28
C ILE A 13 -21.37 -16.40 -12.33
N ILE A 14 -22.16 -17.36 -12.83
CA ILE A 14 -23.27 -17.08 -13.77
C ILE A 14 -24.35 -16.21 -13.13
N LYS A 15 -24.69 -16.42 -11.85
CA LYS A 15 -25.63 -15.55 -11.11
C LYS A 15 -25.06 -14.15 -10.93
N THR A 16 -23.78 -14.02 -10.56
CA THR A 16 -23.11 -12.73 -10.36
C THR A 16 -23.01 -11.94 -11.66
N ILE A 17 -22.79 -12.61 -12.79
CA ILE A 17 -22.74 -12.02 -14.14
C ILE A 17 -24.15 -11.72 -14.67
N GLY A 18 -25.12 -12.61 -14.43
CA GLY A 18 -26.52 -12.48 -14.85
C GLY A 18 -27.30 -11.38 -14.11
N ILE A 19 -26.90 -11.07 -12.86
CA ILE A 19 -27.40 -9.90 -12.11
C ILE A 19 -26.87 -8.59 -12.70
N TYR A 20 -25.70 -8.60 -13.34
CA TYR A 20 -25.07 -7.40 -13.90
C TYR A 20 -25.52 -7.07 -15.33
N TYR A 21 -26.08 -8.03 -16.09
CA TYR A 21 -26.49 -7.82 -17.49
C TYR A 21 -27.88 -8.41 -17.80
N LYS A 22 -28.92 -7.61 -17.51
CA LYS A 22 -30.30 -7.85 -17.98
C LYS A 22 -30.72 -6.95 -19.15
N ARG A 23 -29.77 -6.26 -19.78
CA ARG A 23 -30.02 -5.41 -20.96
C ARG A 23 -28.80 -5.43 -21.87
N THR A 24 -28.83 -6.25 -22.91
CA THR A 24 -28.29 -5.92 -24.24
C THR A 24 -28.42 -7.14 -25.16
N ASP A 25 -29.44 -7.09 -26.01
CA ASP A 25 -29.61 -7.95 -27.18
C ASP A 25 -28.52 -7.64 -28.21
N SER A 26 -27.31 -8.18 -28.01
CA SER A 26 -26.25 -8.08 -29.02
C SER A 26 -26.10 -9.42 -29.75
N ALA A 27 -26.19 -9.38 -31.08
CA ALA A 27 -26.04 -10.54 -31.99
C ALA A 27 -24.74 -11.33 -31.75
N TRP A 28 -23.75 -10.72 -31.12
CA TRP A 28 -22.48 -11.34 -30.74
C TRP A 28 -22.58 -12.29 -29.55
N TYR A 29 -23.46 -12.04 -28.58
CA TYR A 29 -23.73 -12.99 -27.49
C TYR A 29 -24.35 -14.28 -28.04
N LEU A 30 -25.29 -14.15 -28.97
CA LEU A 30 -25.92 -15.29 -29.66
C LEU A 30 -24.91 -16.06 -30.52
N LEU A 31 -23.99 -15.36 -31.20
CA LEU A 31 -22.91 -16.00 -31.97
C LEU A 31 -21.93 -16.76 -31.06
N LEU A 32 -21.51 -16.15 -29.94
CA LEU A 32 -20.59 -16.78 -29.00
C LEU A 32 -21.23 -18.00 -28.35
N LYS A 33 -22.49 -17.88 -27.90
CA LYS A 33 -23.30 -18.98 -27.38
C LYS A 33 -23.41 -20.12 -28.40
N SER A 34 -23.71 -19.80 -29.66
CA SER A 34 -23.82 -20.79 -30.74
C SER A 34 -22.50 -21.55 -30.98
N ARG A 35 -21.35 -20.87 -30.92
CA ARG A 35 -20.03 -21.51 -31.12
C ARG A 35 -19.60 -22.38 -29.93
N ILE A 36 -19.98 -21.99 -28.72
CA ILE A 36 -19.80 -22.79 -27.50
C ILE A 36 -20.68 -24.05 -27.56
N GLU A 37 -21.95 -23.91 -27.93
CA GLU A 37 -22.88 -25.03 -28.08
C GLU A 37 -22.45 -26.01 -29.18
N LYS A 38 -21.73 -25.53 -30.20
CA LYS A 38 -21.12 -26.34 -31.26
C LYS A 38 -19.78 -26.99 -30.88
N GLY A 39 -19.26 -26.73 -29.68
CA GLY A 39 -17.98 -27.26 -29.23
C GLY A 39 -16.77 -26.69 -29.98
N GLU A 40 -16.93 -25.57 -30.69
CA GLU A 40 -15.85 -24.93 -31.44
C GLU A 40 -14.86 -24.18 -30.53
N ILE A 41 -15.24 -23.97 -29.26
CA ILE A 41 -14.47 -23.23 -28.25
C ILE A 41 -14.49 -24.06 -26.96
N ASP A 42 -13.32 -24.53 -26.49
CA ASP A 42 -13.16 -25.31 -25.25
C ASP A 42 -13.01 -24.38 -24.03
N PHE A 43 -13.71 -24.69 -22.93
CA PHE A 43 -13.94 -23.84 -21.76
C PHE A 43 -12.78 -23.85 -20.73
N LYS A 44 -11.67 -24.54 -21.02
CA LYS A 44 -10.60 -24.78 -20.04
C LYS A 44 -9.75 -23.56 -19.66
N ASP A 45 -9.92 -22.42 -20.33
CA ASP A 45 -9.20 -21.19 -19.99
C ASP A 45 -10.17 -20.05 -19.65
N GLU A 46 -10.61 -20.01 -18.39
CA GLU A 46 -11.30 -18.86 -17.78
C GLU A 46 -10.50 -17.54 -17.97
N LEU A 47 -9.18 -17.66 -18.05
CA LEU A 47 -8.24 -16.57 -18.36
C LEU A 47 -8.36 -16.07 -19.80
N PHE A 48 -8.59 -16.95 -20.78
CA PHE A 48 -8.68 -16.54 -22.19
C PHE A 48 -9.94 -15.72 -22.46
N LEU A 49 -11.07 -16.12 -21.88
CA LEU A 49 -12.35 -15.41 -22.05
C LEU A 49 -12.35 -14.06 -21.34
N SER A 50 -11.80 -13.98 -20.12
CA SER A 50 -11.68 -12.73 -19.35
C SER A 50 -10.71 -11.75 -20.00
N TRP A 51 -9.60 -12.27 -20.54
CA TRP A 51 -8.61 -11.51 -21.30
C TRP A 51 -9.22 -10.98 -22.62
N PHE A 52 -9.82 -11.86 -23.43
CA PHE A 52 -10.38 -11.54 -24.74
C PHE A 52 -11.54 -10.52 -24.67
N TYR A 53 -12.42 -10.64 -23.66
CA TYR A 53 -13.53 -9.69 -23.49
C TYR A 53 -13.05 -8.31 -23.03
N TYR A 54 -12.04 -8.22 -22.16
CA TYR A 54 -11.49 -6.95 -21.69
C TYR A 54 -10.75 -6.19 -22.81
N VAL A 55 -10.00 -6.90 -23.67
CA VAL A 55 -9.36 -6.34 -24.88
C VAL A 55 -10.40 -5.73 -25.83
N LYS A 56 -11.53 -6.43 -26.03
CA LYS A 56 -12.55 -6.06 -27.02
C LYS A 56 -13.43 -4.90 -26.57
N MET A 57 -13.71 -4.77 -25.27
CA MET A 57 -14.56 -3.70 -24.72
C MET A 57 -13.84 -2.35 -24.56
N ASN A 58 -12.51 -2.30 -24.74
CA ASN A 58 -11.73 -1.07 -24.65
C ASN A 58 -10.64 -1.03 -25.74
N PRO A 59 -11.00 -0.92 -27.03
CA PRO A 59 -10.04 -0.97 -28.14
C PRO A 59 -8.93 0.10 -28.05
N ASP A 60 -9.19 1.20 -27.35
CA ASP A 60 -8.24 2.31 -27.16
C ASP A 60 -7.42 2.22 -25.85
N LYS A 61 -7.65 1.19 -25.02
CA LYS A 61 -6.94 1.00 -23.74
C LYS A 61 -6.20 -0.35 -23.73
N LYS A 62 -4.87 -0.26 -23.78
CA LYS A 62 -3.96 -1.40 -23.62
C LYS A 62 -4.12 -2.05 -22.22
N ILE A 63 -4.08 -3.38 -22.20
CA ILE A 63 -4.65 -4.29 -21.19
C ILE A 63 -3.84 -4.38 -19.87
N ARG A 64 -4.55 -4.62 -18.75
CA ARG A 64 -4.01 -5.12 -17.46
C ARG A 64 -4.20 -6.64 -17.39
N VAL A 65 -3.18 -7.35 -16.94
CA VAL A 65 -3.26 -8.77 -16.55
C VAL A 65 -3.40 -8.84 -15.03
N LEU A 66 -4.46 -9.45 -14.54
CA LEU A 66 -4.54 -9.93 -13.16
C LEU A 66 -3.81 -11.28 -13.12
N VAL A 67 -2.75 -11.35 -12.32
CA VAL A 67 -2.03 -12.60 -12.05
C VAL A 67 -2.56 -13.10 -10.72
N GLU A 68 -3.33 -14.18 -10.74
CA GLU A 68 -3.69 -14.92 -9.52
C GLU A 68 -2.55 -15.86 -9.11
N ASP A 69 -2.50 -16.21 -7.82
CA ASP A 69 -1.38 -16.91 -7.17
C ASP A 69 -1.16 -18.37 -7.62
N ASN A 70 -1.90 -18.89 -8.61
CA ASN A 70 -1.86 -20.30 -9.04
C ASN A 70 -1.79 -20.52 -10.57
N ILE A 71 -1.04 -19.70 -11.32
CA ILE A 71 -0.82 -19.98 -12.74
C ILE A 71 0.25 -21.09 -12.90
N ASP A 72 -0.13 -22.25 -13.43
CA ASP A 72 0.79 -23.30 -13.85
C ASP A 72 1.75 -22.74 -14.92
N TYR A 73 3.04 -22.77 -14.61
CA TYR A 73 4.14 -22.30 -15.46
C TYR A 73 4.15 -22.93 -16.87
N LYS A 74 3.61 -24.14 -17.03
CA LYS A 74 3.47 -24.76 -18.35
C LYS A 74 2.52 -23.96 -19.27
N SER A 75 1.50 -23.33 -18.71
CA SER A 75 0.44 -22.62 -19.44
C SER A 75 0.87 -21.24 -19.96
N ILE A 76 2.01 -20.70 -19.49
CA ILE A 76 2.51 -19.37 -19.87
C ILE A 76 3.75 -19.44 -20.77
N ARG A 77 4.27 -20.64 -21.04
CA ARG A 77 5.52 -20.85 -21.80
C ARG A 77 5.47 -20.28 -23.23
N TRP A 78 4.28 -20.19 -23.83
CA TRP A 78 4.03 -19.63 -25.17
C TRP A 78 3.99 -18.08 -25.20
N LEU A 79 3.90 -17.43 -24.03
CA LEU A 79 3.89 -15.97 -23.90
C LEU A 79 5.30 -15.36 -23.77
N LYS A 80 6.34 -16.21 -23.70
CA LYS A 80 7.74 -15.83 -23.49
C LYS A 80 8.18 -14.69 -24.39
N ASP A 81 7.82 -14.71 -25.67
CA ASP A 81 8.32 -13.74 -26.66
C ASP A 81 7.32 -12.59 -26.97
N LYS A 82 6.17 -12.52 -26.28
CA LYS A 82 5.01 -11.73 -26.77
C LYS A 82 4.29 -10.83 -25.76
N VAL A 83 4.60 -10.90 -24.48
CA VAL A 83 3.90 -10.06 -23.49
C VAL A 83 4.63 -8.75 -23.29
N VAL A 84 4.15 -7.75 -24.02
CA VAL A 84 4.43 -6.36 -23.74
C VAL A 84 3.30 -5.79 -22.90
N ILE A 85 3.62 -5.31 -21.70
CA ILE A 85 2.66 -4.58 -20.86
C ILE A 85 2.98 -3.09 -20.96
N PRO A 86 2.27 -2.32 -21.80
CA PRO A 86 2.53 -0.91 -21.96
C PRO A 86 2.00 -0.16 -20.72
N ILE A 87 2.93 0.39 -19.93
CA ILE A 87 2.59 1.16 -18.74
C ILE A 87 2.92 2.62 -18.97
N LYS A 88 1.91 3.49 -18.80
CA LYS A 88 2.11 4.93 -18.78
C LYS A 88 2.78 5.33 -17.46
N LEU A 89 4.01 5.82 -17.56
CA LEU A 89 4.77 6.31 -16.42
C LEU A 89 5.07 7.81 -16.53
N THR A 90 4.91 8.50 -15.41
CA THR A 90 5.45 9.86 -15.24
C THR A 90 7.00 9.80 -15.25
N PRO A 91 7.70 10.93 -15.42
CA PRO A 91 9.16 10.96 -15.27
C PRO A 91 9.65 10.39 -13.93
N ASN A 92 8.91 10.64 -12.85
CA ASN A 92 9.21 10.06 -11.55
C ASN A 92 8.97 8.54 -11.52
N GLY A 93 7.87 8.08 -12.11
CA GLY A 93 7.58 6.65 -12.26
C GLY A 93 8.69 5.90 -12.99
N ARG A 94 9.19 6.44 -14.12
CA ARG A 94 10.32 5.85 -14.87
C ARG A 94 11.57 5.73 -14.00
N ARG A 95 11.89 6.79 -13.24
CA ARG A 95 13.04 6.80 -12.32
C ARG A 95 12.90 5.75 -11.22
N ILE A 96 11.69 5.57 -10.68
CA ILE A 96 11.41 4.57 -9.63
C ILE A 96 11.49 3.15 -10.19
N ILE A 97 10.87 2.89 -11.35
CA ILE A 97 10.93 1.60 -12.03
C ILE A 97 12.37 1.23 -12.40
N TYR A 98 13.13 2.16 -12.98
CA TYR A 98 14.55 1.93 -13.28
C TYR A 98 15.34 1.57 -12.02
N LYS A 99 15.10 2.27 -10.90
CA LYS A 99 15.74 1.92 -9.61
C LYS A 99 15.33 0.54 -9.10
N LEU A 100 14.05 0.16 -9.22
CA LEU A 100 13.57 -1.16 -8.83
C LEU A 100 14.30 -2.25 -9.63
N PHE A 101 14.23 -2.20 -10.96
CA PHE A 101 14.87 -3.19 -11.82
C PHE A 101 16.40 -3.22 -11.67
N LYS A 102 17.04 -2.06 -11.45
CA LYS A 102 18.48 -1.99 -11.15
C LYS A 102 18.85 -2.73 -9.87
N ASN A 103 18.05 -2.59 -8.82
CA ASN A 103 18.28 -3.30 -7.56
C ASN A 103 18.13 -4.82 -7.73
N TYR A 104 17.30 -5.27 -8.67
CA TYR A 104 17.08 -6.68 -8.98
C TYR A 104 17.96 -7.20 -10.13
N LYS A 105 18.87 -6.38 -10.67
CA LYS A 105 19.75 -6.72 -11.82
C LYS A 105 18.96 -7.13 -13.08
N CYS A 106 17.78 -6.55 -13.29
CA CYS A 106 16.87 -6.83 -14.41
C CYS A 106 16.84 -5.69 -15.46
N ASN A 107 17.87 -4.84 -15.54
CA ASN A 107 17.85 -3.63 -16.39
C ASN A 107 17.55 -3.92 -17.86
N ASN A 108 17.98 -5.07 -18.38
CA ASN A 108 17.80 -5.46 -19.77
C ASN A 108 16.34 -5.76 -20.13
N TRP A 109 15.45 -5.81 -19.13
CA TRP A 109 14.06 -6.20 -19.31
C TRP A 109 13.14 -5.02 -19.56
N ILE A 110 13.63 -3.80 -19.33
CA ILE A 110 12.86 -2.60 -19.59
C ILE A 110 13.38 -1.92 -20.84
N ASN A 111 12.47 -1.66 -21.78
CA ASN A 111 12.70 -0.66 -22.80
C ASN A 111 11.79 0.55 -22.56
N PHE A 112 12.36 1.75 -22.60
CA PHE A 112 11.63 3.02 -22.51
C PHE A 112 11.53 3.60 -23.92
N THR A 113 10.38 3.45 -24.59
CA THR A 113 10.13 4.04 -25.93
C THR A 113 8.83 4.83 -25.92
N GLY A 114 8.84 6.04 -26.48
CA GLY A 114 7.63 6.88 -26.61
C GLY A 114 6.96 7.27 -25.29
N GLY A 115 7.64 7.05 -24.16
CA GLY A 115 7.15 7.31 -22.82
C GLY A 115 6.38 6.17 -22.14
N ASP A 116 6.21 5.05 -22.84
CA ASP A 116 5.73 3.79 -22.29
C ASP A 116 6.93 2.95 -21.80
N VAL A 117 6.65 2.04 -20.85
CA VAL A 117 7.57 1.00 -20.41
C VAL A 117 7.13 -0.35 -20.96
N TYR A 118 8.08 -1.05 -21.57
CA TYR A 118 7.91 -2.40 -22.11
C TYR A 118 8.72 -3.34 -21.22
N ILE A 119 8.06 -4.32 -20.61
CA ILE A 119 8.70 -5.33 -19.75
C ILE A 119 8.76 -6.64 -20.53
N LYS A 120 9.97 -7.13 -20.81
CA LYS A 120 10.17 -8.48 -21.34
C LYS A 120 10.23 -9.49 -20.19
N LEU A 121 9.41 -10.54 -20.27
CA LEU A 121 9.33 -11.58 -19.23
C LEU A 121 10.26 -12.79 -19.48
N GLU A 122 10.99 -12.79 -20.60
CA GLU A 122 11.82 -13.92 -21.10
C GLU A 122 12.82 -14.46 -20.06
N ASP A 123 13.38 -13.59 -19.23
CA ASP A 123 14.49 -13.90 -18.31
C ASP A 123 14.05 -14.25 -16.87
N ALA A 124 12.74 -14.36 -16.62
CA ALA A 124 12.17 -14.65 -15.31
C ALA A 124 12.43 -16.08 -14.77
N CYS A 125 13.07 -16.93 -15.57
CA CYS A 125 13.08 -18.39 -15.39
C CYS A 125 14.13 -18.93 -14.38
N ASP A 126 14.91 -18.08 -13.71
CA ASP A 126 15.85 -18.47 -12.65
C ASP A 126 15.17 -18.31 -11.28
N GLY A 127 15.02 -19.38 -10.50
CA GLY A 127 14.21 -19.41 -9.27
C GLY A 127 14.53 -18.31 -8.24
N LYS A 128 15.78 -17.86 -8.15
CA LYS A 128 16.15 -16.70 -7.30
C LYS A 128 15.66 -15.36 -7.86
N LYS A 129 15.49 -15.24 -9.17
CA LYS A 129 14.90 -14.07 -9.84
C LYS A 129 13.38 -14.07 -9.73
N VAL A 130 12.71 -15.21 -9.57
CA VAL A 130 11.23 -15.28 -9.51
C VAL A 130 10.64 -14.43 -8.37
N LYS A 131 11.18 -14.51 -7.14
CA LYS A 131 10.68 -13.69 -6.01
C LYS A 131 10.82 -12.20 -6.31
N SER A 132 11.95 -11.77 -6.87
CA SER A 132 12.15 -10.36 -7.24
C SER A 132 11.19 -9.86 -8.31
N ILE A 133 10.67 -10.76 -9.15
CA ILE A 133 9.77 -10.41 -10.25
C ILE A 133 8.34 -10.27 -9.75
N LYS A 134 7.89 -11.16 -8.83
CA LYS A 134 6.59 -11.02 -8.17
C LYS A 134 6.42 -9.60 -7.61
N GLY A 135 7.42 -9.07 -6.91
CA GLY A 135 7.34 -7.73 -6.31
C GLY A 135 7.30 -6.59 -7.30
N ILE A 136 8.08 -6.70 -8.37
CA ILE A 136 8.04 -5.74 -9.47
C ILE A 136 6.66 -5.77 -10.14
N LEU A 137 6.16 -6.96 -10.49
CA LEU A 137 4.87 -7.14 -11.15
C LEU A 137 3.72 -6.65 -10.27
N ASN A 138 3.69 -7.02 -9.00
CA ASN A 138 2.72 -6.54 -8.02
C ASN A 138 2.75 -5.01 -7.88
N SER A 139 3.94 -4.40 -7.95
CA SER A 139 4.06 -2.94 -7.92
C SER A 139 3.51 -2.27 -9.19
N ILE A 140 3.52 -2.95 -10.34
CA ILE A 140 3.18 -2.38 -11.64
C ILE A 140 1.74 -2.68 -12.07
N LEU A 141 1.24 -3.88 -11.76
CA LEU A 141 -0.06 -4.37 -12.21
C LEU A 141 -1.22 -3.89 -11.32
N PHE A 142 -0.94 -3.58 -10.04
CA PHE A 142 -1.92 -3.01 -9.13
C PHE A 142 -2.05 -1.50 -9.31
N PHE A 143 -3.30 -1.02 -9.40
CA PHE A 143 -3.58 0.38 -9.72
C PHE A 143 -2.97 1.35 -8.72
N ASP A 144 -3.20 1.15 -7.42
CA ASP A 144 -2.69 2.02 -6.38
C ASP A 144 -1.17 1.91 -6.21
N SER A 145 -0.58 0.76 -6.52
CA SER A 145 0.87 0.59 -6.58
C SER A 145 1.48 1.41 -7.72
N LEU A 146 0.85 1.38 -8.89
CA LEU A 146 1.24 2.20 -10.03
C LEU A 146 1.06 3.70 -9.73
N ARG A 147 0.00 4.06 -9.01
CA ARG A 147 -0.23 5.42 -8.51
C ARG A 147 0.92 5.87 -7.59
N LEU A 148 1.33 5.01 -6.66
CA LEU A 148 2.49 5.24 -5.80
C LEU A 148 3.77 5.43 -6.62
N ILE A 149 4.03 4.58 -7.62
CA ILE A 149 5.21 4.70 -8.48
C ILE A 149 5.22 6.03 -9.23
N ASN A 150 4.07 6.43 -9.77
CA ASN A 150 3.98 7.65 -10.58
C ASN A 150 4.09 8.93 -9.75
N TYR A 151 3.45 8.96 -8.58
CA TYR A 151 3.21 10.20 -7.84
C TYR A 151 3.82 10.23 -6.44
N GLY A 152 4.18 9.08 -5.88
CA GLY A 152 4.85 8.97 -4.59
C GLY A 152 6.37 9.17 -4.66
N ASN A 153 6.99 9.16 -3.49
CA ASN A 153 8.45 9.14 -3.36
C ASN A 153 8.89 8.09 -2.32
N PRO A 154 8.73 6.79 -2.64
CA PRO A 154 8.95 5.70 -1.68
C PRO A 154 10.40 5.54 -1.22
N TYR A 155 11.35 6.15 -1.91
CA TYR A 155 12.76 6.18 -1.50
C TYR A 155 13.15 7.40 -0.66
N LYS A 156 12.21 8.32 -0.36
CA LYS A 156 12.50 9.57 0.36
C LYS A 156 13.07 9.31 1.76
N PHE A 157 12.44 8.41 2.51
CA PHE A 157 12.79 8.14 3.90
C PHE A 157 13.63 6.86 4.00
N LYS A 158 14.96 7.03 3.94
CA LYS A 158 15.90 5.90 3.98
C LYS A 158 15.80 5.09 5.27
N ARG A 159 15.55 5.74 6.42
CA ARG A 159 15.42 5.02 7.71
C ARG A 159 14.15 4.18 7.71
N TYR A 160 13.04 4.71 7.22
CA TYR A 160 11.80 3.94 7.09
C TYR A 160 11.94 2.75 6.13
N ASN A 161 12.60 2.92 4.98
CA ASN A 161 12.89 1.79 4.08
C ASN A 161 13.71 0.68 4.76
N LYS A 162 14.68 1.03 5.61
CA LYS A 162 15.42 0.04 6.40
C LYS A 162 14.51 -0.71 7.38
N LYS A 163 13.54 -0.03 7.99
CA LYS A 163 12.54 -0.67 8.86
C LYS A 163 11.65 -1.64 8.09
N ILE A 164 11.19 -1.27 6.89
CA ILE A 164 10.40 -2.17 6.03
C ILE A 164 11.19 -3.45 5.73
N SER A 165 12.48 -3.32 5.39
CA SER A 165 13.34 -4.51 5.17
C SER A 165 13.54 -5.34 6.43
N LEU A 166 13.68 -4.72 7.60
CA LEU A 166 13.78 -5.44 8.89
C LEU A 166 12.46 -6.17 9.21
N TYR A 167 11.33 -5.52 8.95
CA TYR A 167 9.99 -6.09 9.11
C TYR A 167 9.79 -7.33 8.23
N GLU A 168 10.11 -7.23 6.94
CA GLU A 168 10.07 -8.38 6.03
C GLU A 168 11.00 -9.50 6.52
N LYS A 169 12.23 -9.17 6.93
CA LYS A 169 13.19 -10.14 7.46
C LYS A 169 12.63 -10.91 8.65
N LYS A 170 12.02 -10.21 9.61
CA LYS A 170 11.39 -10.83 10.79
C LYS A 170 10.25 -11.77 10.43
N ILE A 171 9.37 -11.38 9.52
CA ILE A 171 8.29 -12.26 9.03
C ILE A 171 8.88 -13.58 8.52
N ASN A 172 9.91 -13.50 7.67
CA ASN A 172 10.56 -14.68 7.12
C ASN A 172 11.31 -15.51 8.17
N GLU A 173 11.96 -14.87 9.17
CA GLU A 173 12.69 -15.56 10.25
C GLU A 173 11.79 -16.46 11.09
N TYR A 174 10.52 -16.09 11.25
CA TYR A 174 9.51 -16.92 11.93
C TYR A 174 8.74 -17.86 11.01
N GLY A 175 9.14 -17.97 9.73
CA GLY A 175 8.46 -18.82 8.75
C GLY A 175 7.03 -18.39 8.43
N LEU A 176 6.70 -17.12 8.65
CA LEU A 176 5.38 -16.56 8.36
C LEU A 176 5.33 -16.06 6.90
N SER A 177 4.14 -16.05 6.31
CA SER A 177 3.92 -15.57 4.95
C SER A 177 3.76 -14.05 4.95
N VAL A 178 4.54 -13.36 4.13
CA VAL A 178 4.48 -11.89 3.97
C VAL A 178 3.14 -11.43 3.41
N ASP A 179 2.49 -12.27 2.59
CA ASP A 179 1.20 -11.96 1.98
C ASP A 179 0.06 -11.90 3.03
N ASP A 180 0.26 -12.44 4.23
CA ASP A 180 -0.72 -12.42 5.32
C ASP A 180 -0.58 -11.20 6.25
N PHE A 181 0.21 -10.22 5.84
CA PHE A 181 0.42 -8.96 6.55
C PHE A 181 0.14 -7.76 5.66
N THR A 182 -0.32 -6.67 6.26
CA THR A 182 -0.53 -5.39 5.58
C THR A 182 -0.13 -4.25 6.51
N ILE A 183 0.79 -3.39 6.04
CA ILE A 183 1.19 -2.17 6.76
C ILE A 183 0.06 -1.14 6.69
N VAL A 184 -0.26 -0.53 7.83
CA VAL A 184 -1.35 0.46 7.97
C VAL A 184 -0.83 1.77 8.56
N SER A 185 -1.75 2.70 8.87
CA SER A 185 -1.46 3.93 9.61
C SER A 185 -0.39 4.78 8.92
N SER A 186 0.57 5.32 9.67
CA SER A 186 1.59 6.24 9.18
C SER A 186 2.55 5.61 8.17
N GLY A 187 2.63 4.27 8.11
CA GLY A 187 3.46 3.58 7.13
C GLY A 187 3.08 3.89 5.68
N VAL A 188 1.78 4.07 5.42
CA VAL A 188 1.26 4.49 4.13
C VAL A 188 1.79 5.88 3.76
N LEU A 189 1.77 6.85 4.68
CA LEU A 189 2.36 8.18 4.44
C LEU A 189 3.87 8.12 4.21
N GLY A 190 4.55 7.18 4.87
CA GLY A 190 5.98 6.92 4.70
C GLY A 190 6.33 6.47 3.29
N VAL A 191 5.63 5.47 2.76
CA VAL A 191 5.88 4.98 1.40
C VAL A 191 5.47 6.00 0.34
N TRP A 192 4.43 6.81 0.58
CA TRP A 192 4.10 7.92 -0.31
C TRP A 192 5.11 9.08 -0.25
N GLY A 193 5.99 9.11 0.75
CA GLY A 193 7.01 10.15 0.91
C GLY A 193 6.45 11.44 1.52
N MET A 194 5.32 11.39 2.21
CA MET A 194 4.69 12.54 2.85
C MET A 194 5.30 12.86 4.21
N ARG A 195 5.43 11.85 5.09
CA ARG A 195 5.97 11.97 6.45
C ARG A 195 6.79 10.74 6.81
N GLU A 196 7.92 10.89 7.53
CA GLU A 196 8.72 9.75 7.99
C GLU A 196 8.06 9.06 9.19
N PRO A 197 7.74 7.75 9.11
CA PRO A 197 7.18 6.99 10.22
C PRO A 197 8.23 6.61 11.28
N THR A 198 7.81 6.62 12.53
CA THR A 198 8.62 6.23 13.70
C THR A 198 8.67 4.71 13.90
N ASP A 199 7.64 4.02 13.44
CA ASP A 199 7.33 2.61 13.67
C ASP A 199 6.69 2.01 12.40
N ILE A 200 6.36 0.72 12.47
CA ILE A 200 5.55 -0.01 11.51
C ILE A 200 4.34 -0.55 12.25
N ASP A 201 3.19 0.01 11.91
CA ASP A 201 1.90 -0.50 12.33
C ASP A 201 1.40 -1.49 11.27
N PHE A 202 0.96 -2.69 11.67
CA PHE A 202 0.45 -3.68 10.72
C PHE A 202 -0.86 -4.34 11.16
N ILE A 203 -1.59 -4.87 10.20
CA ILE A 203 -2.70 -5.80 10.38
C ILE A 203 -2.31 -7.12 9.72
N SER A 204 -2.62 -8.23 10.37
CA SER A 204 -2.35 -9.58 9.85
C SER A 204 -3.48 -10.55 10.15
N ILE A 205 -3.70 -11.54 9.30
CA ILE A 205 -4.58 -12.68 9.58
C ILE A 205 -3.85 -13.85 10.26
N GLU A 206 -2.52 -13.77 10.35
CA GLU A 206 -1.69 -14.79 11.01
C GLU A 206 -1.96 -14.87 12.51
N LYS A 207 -2.19 -16.09 13.01
CA LYS A 207 -2.40 -16.32 14.45
C LYS A 207 -1.16 -15.98 15.28
N ASN A 208 0.02 -16.20 14.70
CA ASN A 208 1.31 -16.01 15.36
C ASN A 208 1.96 -14.66 15.02
N CYS A 209 1.18 -13.67 14.54
CA CYS A 209 1.72 -12.36 14.14
C CYS A 209 2.41 -11.60 15.27
N ASN A 210 2.11 -11.91 16.54
CA ASN A 210 2.75 -11.26 17.68
C ASN A 210 4.24 -11.62 17.84
N LEU A 211 4.71 -12.71 17.21
CA LEU A 211 6.13 -13.11 17.23
C LEU A 211 7.07 -12.05 16.63
N ILE A 212 6.57 -11.23 15.68
CA ILE A 212 7.38 -10.19 15.04
C ILE A 212 7.34 -8.84 15.77
N CYS A 213 6.44 -8.68 16.74
CA CYS A 213 6.20 -7.40 17.42
C CYS A 213 7.37 -7.00 18.33
N ASP A 214 7.67 -5.70 18.37
CA ASP A 214 8.64 -5.08 19.28
C ASP A 214 8.36 -3.56 19.44
N LYS A 215 9.34 -2.80 19.94
CA LYS A 215 9.22 -1.34 20.12
C LYS A 215 9.02 -0.54 18.82
N LEU A 216 9.31 -1.11 17.66
CA LEU A 216 9.27 -0.44 16.35
C LEU A 216 8.29 -1.08 15.37
N ILE A 217 7.78 -2.28 15.67
CA ILE A 217 6.84 -3.03 14.84
C ILE A 217 5.70 -3.47 15.77
N ASP A 218 4.49 -2.98 15.53
CA ASP A 218 3.35 -3.27 16.40
C ASP A 218 2.10 -3.70 15.63
N SER A 219 1.35 -4.61 16.25
CA SER A 219 0.06 -5.05 15.72
C SER A 219 -1.02 -4.01 16.04
N HIS A 220 -1.64 -3.50 14.99
CA HIS A 220 -2.72 -2.54 15.07
C HIS A 220 -4.10 -3.17 15.19
N HIS A 221 -4.19 -4.47 15.55
CA HIS A 221 -5.45 -5.15 15.78
C HIS A 221 -6.33 -4.46 16.84
N HIS A 222 -5.73 -3.82 17.85
CA HIS A 222 -6.44 -3.13 18.92
C HIS A 222 -7.22 -1.87 18.43
N VAL A 223 -6.89 -1.31 17.26
CA VAL A 223 -7.59 -0.19 16.62
C VAL A 223 -8.33 -0.61 15.34
N LEU A 224 -8.56 -1.91 15.13
CA LEU A 224 -9.17 -2.42 13.90
C LEU A 224 -10.51 -1.74 13.57
N ASN A 225 -11.34 -1.51 14.59
CA ASN A 225 -12.65 -0.87 14.46
C ASN A 225 -12.60 0.53 13.80
N THR A 226 -11.46 1.22 13.88
CA THR A 226 -11.31 2.57 13.30
C THR A 226 -11.17 2.54 11.78
N TYR A 227 -10.67 1.45 11.20
CA TYR A 227 -10.56 1.29 9.74
C TYR A 227 -11.92 1.01 9.08
N GLY A 228 -12.90 0.55 9.86
CA GLY A 228 -14.23 0.19 9.41
C GLY A 228 -14.24 -0.80 8.25
N LYS A 229 -13.32 -1.77 8.33
CA LYS A 229 -13.15 -2.97 7.50
C LYS A 229 -12.73 -4.12 8.42
N SER A 230 -13.05 -5.35 8.07
CA SER A 230 -12.56 -6.51 8.81
C SER A 230 -11.05 -6.69 8.61
N ARG A 231 -10.43 -7.52 9.46
CA ARG A 231 -9.01 -7.86 9.36
C ARG A 231 -8.72 -8.57 8.04
N GLU A 232 -9.57 -9.51 7.68
CA GLU A 232 -9.52 -10.29 6.44
C GLU A 232 -9.73 -9.39 5.23
N ASP A 233 -10.65 -8.42 5.30
CA ASP A 233 -10.85 -7.43 4.24
C ASP A 233 -9.59 -6.60 4.01
N ILE A 234 -8.88 -6.18 5.04
CA ILE A 234 -7.67 -5.34 4.87
C ILE A 234 -6.52 -6.15 4.24
N VAL A 235 -6.40 -7.43 4.60
CA VAL A 235 -5.22 -8.25 4.24
C VAL A 235 -5.41 -9.03 2.95
N ILE A 236 -6.61 -9.56 2.70
CA ILE A 236 -6.89 -10.50 1.60
C ILE A 236 -7.53 -9.79 0.42
N ASN A 237 -8.36 -8.77 0.64
CA ASN A 237 -9.10 -8.13 -0.45
C ASN A 237 -8.18 -7.19 -1.26
N PRO A 238 -7.93 -7.47 -2.56
CA PRO A 238 -7.02 -6.69 -3.39
C PRO A 238 -7.49 -5.25 -3.65
N TYR A 239 -8.75 -4.92 -3.35
CA TYR A 239 -9.26 -3.55 -3.41
C TYR A 239 -8.89 -2.71 -2.20
N ASN A 240 -8.30 -3.30 -1.16
CA ASN A 240 -8.01 -2.64 0.11
C ASN A 240 -6.50 -2.46 0.37
N TYR A 241 -5.64 -2.95 -0.51
CA TYR A 241 -4.19 -2.77 -0.40
C TYR A 241 -3.52 -2.46 -1.74
N PHE A 242 -2.29 -1.98 -1.64
CA PHE A 242 -1.35 -1.87 -2.74
C PHE A 242 0.01 -2.43 -2.33
N TYR A 243 0.88 -2.68 -3.30
CA TYR A 243 2.20 -3.25 -3.07
C TYR A 243 3.31 -2.22 -3.22
N TRP A 244 4.32 -2.37 -2.37
CA TRP A 244 5.63 -1.77 -2.58
C TRP A 244 6.71 -2.76 -2.15
N LYS A 245 7.53 -3.22 -3.12
CA LYS A 245 8.57 -4.24 -2.90
C LYS A 245 8.04 -5.48 -2.17
N ASP A 246 7.02 -6.13 -2.72
CA ASP A 246 6.34 -7.31 -2.14
C ASP A 246 5.61 -7.10 -0.81
N ILE A 247 5.64 -5.90 -0.21
CA ILE A 247 4.92 -5.61 1.03
C ILE A 247 3.58 -4.97 0.70
N LYS A 248 2.50 -5.49 1.29
CA LYS A 248 1.16 -4.89 1.23
C LYS A 248 1.08 -3.67 2.15
N PHE A 249 0.47 -2.61 1.64
CA PHE A 249 0.10 -1.40 2.36
C PHE A 249 -1.39 -1.17 2.16
N ALA A 250 -2.12 -0.81 3.21
CA ALA A 250 -3.53 -0.45 3.05
C ALA A 250 -3.67 0.79 2.15
N ILE A 251 -4.70 0.83 1.32
CA ILE A 251 -4.95 1.98 0.44
C ILE A 251 -5.24 3.24 1.27
N PRO A 252 -4.90 4.45 0.76
CA PRO A 252 -5.00 5.67 1.55
C PRO A 252 -6.44 5.95 2.04
N SER A 253 -7.48 5.63 1.28
CA SER A 253 -8.88 5.80 1.72
C SER A 253 -9.23 5.04 3.02
N ILE A 254 -8.64 3.86 3.26
CA ILE A 254 -8.81 3.12 4.52
C ILE A 254 -8.17 3.87 5.68
N ILE A 255 -6.98 4.44 5.46
CA ILE A 255 -6.27 5.20 6.49
C ILE A 255 -6.99 6.52 6.78
N LEU A 256 -7.57 7.17 5.76
CA LEU A 256 -8.38 8.39 5.93
C LEU A 256 -9.53 8.14 6.90
N LYS A 257 -10.26 7.04 6.71
CA LYS A 257 -11.36 6.64 7.59
C LYS A 257 -10.91 6.43 9.03
N ALA A 258 -9.76 5.77 9.23
CA ALA A 258 -9.17 5.59 10.57
C ALA A 258 -8.77 6.92 11.22
N CYS A 259 -8.20 7.86 10.45
CA CYS A 259 -7.87 9.19 10.96
C CYS A 259 -9.10 9.96 11.42
N LEU A 260 -10.16 9.99 10.61
CA LEU A 260 -11.40 10.70 10.92
C LEU A 260 -12.13 10.11 12.13
N THR A 261 -12.06 8.78 12.31
CA THR A 261 -12.72 8.08 13.42
C THR A 261 -12.06 8.36 14.77
N ARG A 262 -10.73 8.45 14.81
CA ARG A 262 -9.97 8.57 16.07
C ARG A 262 -10.02 9.96 16.71
N LYS A 263 -10.27 11.03 15.93
CA LYS A 263 -10.32 12.43 16.41
C LYS A 263 -9.10 12.87 17.26
N GLU A 264 -7.96 12.22 17.08
CA GLU A 264 -6.70 12.62 17.72
C GLU A 264 -6.05 13.75 16.90
N LYS A 265 -5.51 14.79 17.56
CA LYS A 265 -4.86 15.92 16.88
C LYS A 265 -3.73 15.52 15.91
N THR A 266 -3.04 14.42 16.19
CA THR A 266 -2.02 13.86 15.29
C THR A 266 -2.61 13.24 14.03
N LYS A 267 -3.83 12.70 14.13
CA LYS A 267 -4.55 12.05 13.05
C LYS A 267 -5.26 13.03 12.12
N GLU A 268 -5.54 14.25 12.57
CA GLU A 268 -6.03 15.34 11.72
C GLU A 268 -5.05 15.64 10.57
N ILE A 269 -3.76 15.81 10.89
CA ILE A 269 -2.72 16.12 9.88
C ILE A 269 -2.50 14.92 8.96
N ASP A 270 -2.41 13.71 9.54
CA ASP A 270 -2.26 12.50 8.73
C ASP A 270 -3.46 12.37 7.79
N GLY A 271 -4.68 12.69 8.25
CA GLY A 271 -5.90 12.77 7.45
C GLY A 271 -5.82 13.78 6.31
N GLU A 272 -5.34 15.00 6.55
CA GLU A 272 -5.12 16.01 5.50
C GLU A 272 -4.13 15.54 4.43
N LEU A 273 -3.02 14.93 4.85
CA LEU A 273 -2.00 14.39 3.95
C LEU A 273 -2.55 13.23 3.09
N ILE A 274 -3.36 12.37 3.70
CA ILE A 274 -4.01 11.25 3.00
C ILE A 274 -5.08 11.76 2.04
N TYR A 275 -5.92 12.69 2.48
CA TYR A 275 -6.93 13.32 1.63
C TYR A 275 -6.27 13.94 0.39
N PHE A 276 -5.12 14.57 0.57
CA PHE A 276 -4.33 15.06 -0.54
C PHE A 276 -3.88 13.93 -1.49
N ILE A 277 -3.38 12.80 -0.98
CA ILE A 277 -3.02 11.64 -1.82
C ILE A 277 -4.25 11.15 -2.61
N GLU A 278 -5.43 11.05 -1.99
CA GLU A 278 -6.64 10.56 -2.65
C GLU A 278 -7.15 11.50 -3.75
N GLN A 279 -7.16 12.81 -3.48
CA GLN A 279 -7.64 13.80 -4.45
C GLN A 279 -6.64 14.03 -5.59
N TYR A 280 -5.35 14.12 -5.26
CA TYR A 280 -4.33 14.61 -6.20
C TYR A 280 -3.42 13.51 -6.73
N GLY A 281 -3.44 12.32 -6.13
CA GLY A 281 -2.67 11.16 -6.58
C GLY A 281 -3.05 10.64 -7.96
N ASN A 282 -4.15 11.12 -8.57
CA ASN A 282 -4.55 10.75 -9.93
C ASN A 282 -4.22 11.81 -10.98
N HIS A 283 -3.89 13.04 -10.57
CA HIS A 283 -3.69 14.13 -11.51
C HIS A 283 -2.22 14.20 -11.96
N THR A 284 -1.99 14.03 -13.27
CA THR A 284 -0.69 14.25 -13.91
C THR A 284 -0.20 15.70 -13.84
N LYS A 285 -1.11 16.63 -13.50
CA LYS A 285 -0.91 18.08 -13.44
C LYS A 285 -1.34 18.67 -12.10
N VAL A 286 -1.03 18.01 -10.98
CA VAL A 286 -1.06 18.75 -9.71
C VAL A 286 0.05 19.79 -9.82
N ASP A 287 -0.31 21.07 -9.94
CA ASP A 287 0.67 22.14 -10.00
C ASP A 287 1.60 21.99 -8.80
N ASN A 288 2.90 21.91 -9.08
CA ASN A 288 3.95 21.76 -8.07
C ASN A 288 3.81 22.78 -6.91
N ILE A 289 3.12 23.89 -7.18
CA ILE A 289 2.74 24.95 -6.24
C ILE A 289 1.82 24.44 -5.12
N GLN A 290 0.76 23.70 -5.41
CA GLN A 290 -0.15 23.19 -4.36
C GLN A 290 0.55 22.16 -3.46
N LEU A 291 1.32 21.25 -4.07
CA LEU A 291 2.22 20.33 -3.37
C LEU A 291 3.22 21.07 -2.48
N TYR A 292 3.78 22.17 -2.98
CA TYR A 292 4.72 23.01 -2.26
C TYR A 292 4.06 23.70 -1.06
N PHE A 293 2.87 24.29 -1.23
CA PHE A 293 2.12 24.91 -0.12
C PHE A 293 1.73 23.91 0.97
N ILE A 294 1.35 22.68 0.61
CA ILE A 294 1.02 21.65 1.60
C ILE A 294 2.27 21.17 2.32
N LYS A 295 3.39 20.99 1.61
CA LYS A 295 4.69 20.71 2.24
C LYS A 295 5.09 21.82 3.21
N ILE A 296 4.87 23.07 2.84
CA ILE A 296 5.10 24.24 3.70
C ILE A 296 4.18 24.22 4.92
N LYS A 297 2.86 24.03 4.74
CA LYS A 297 1.90 23.93 5.86
C LYS A 297 2.25 22.78 6.80
N SER A 298 2.56 21.61 6.25
CA SER A 298 2.99 20.44 7.01
C SER A 298 4.30 20.70 7.76
N PHE A 299 5.26 21.38 7.12
CA PHE A 299 6.51 21.80 7.73
C PHE A 299 6.25 22.74 8.90
N PHE A 300 5.48 23.82 8.70
CA PHE A 300 5.15 24.77 9.76
C PHE A 300 4.37 24.12 10.89
N TYR A 301 3.47 23.19 10.59
CA TYR A 301 2.73 22.46 11.60
C TYR A 301 3.65 21.58 12.46
N ILE A 302 4.50 20.76 11.82
CA ILE A 302 5.47 19.91 12.52
C ILE A 302 6.42 20.77 13.37
N HIS A 303 6.87 21.90 12.82
CA HIS A 303 7.74 22.83 13.52
C HIS A 303 7.03 23.50 14.70
N LYS A 304 5.77 23.92 14.54
CA LYS A 304 4.93 24.46 15.61
C LYS A 304 4.78 23.45 16.75
N ARG A 305 4.49 22.19 16.44
CA ARG A 305 4.40 21.13 17.46
C ARG A 305 5.72 20.95 18.21
N PHE A 306 6.84 20.91 17.49
CA PHE A 306 8.16 20.81 18.12
C PHE A 306 8.45 21.99 19.05
N MET A 307 8.06 23.20 18.64
CA MET A 307 8.17 24.41 19.45
C MET A 307 7.24 24.35 20.67
N ASP A 308 6.00 23.90 20.53
CA ASP A 308 5.05 23.72 21.63
C ASP A 308 5.58 22.72 22.67
N GLU A 309 6.15 21.59 22.24
CA GLU A 309 6.79 20.61 23.13
C GLU A 309 8.00 21.21 23.87
N LYS A 310 8.82 22.01 23.19
CA LYS A 310 9.97 22.70 23.81
C LYS A 310 9.51 23.75 24.83
N ILE A 311 8.48 24.52 24.50
CA ILE A 311 7.86 25.51 25.41
C ILE A 311 7.28 24.80 26.64
N ASN A 312 6.58 23.68 26.46
CA ASN A 312 6.01 22.91 27.58
C ASN A 312 7.10 22.34 28.49
N LYS A 313 8.21 21.83 27.93
CA LYS A 313 9.37 21.42 28.74
C LYS A 313 9.96 22.58 29.55
N LEU A 314 10.08 23.76 28.96
CA LEU A 314 10.56 24.96 29.66
C LEU A 314 9.61 25.39 30.78
N LYS A 315 8.29 25.32 30.57
CA LYS A 315 7.29 25.58 31.62
C LYS A 315 7.46 24.62 32.80
N ILE A 316 7.58 23.32 32.53
CA ILE A 316 7.80 22.30 33.58
C ILE A 316 9.09 22.59 34.37
N THR A 317 10.18 22.98 33.70
CA THR A 317 11.43 23.35 34.38
C THR A 317 11.28 24.59 35.25
N ARG A 318 10.56 25.62 34.77
CA ARG A 318 10.25 26.83 35.54
C ARG A 318 9.44 26.50 36.79
N ASP A 319 8.42 25.65 36.68
CA ASP A 319 7.58 25.28 37.81
C ASP A 319 8.36 24.47 38.85
N LYS A 320 9.25 23.57 38.42
CA LYS A 320 10.19 22.86 39.33
C LYS A 320 11.11 23.83 40.06
N PHE A 321 11.64 24.84 39.38
CA PHE A 321 12.49 25.87 39.99
C PHE A 321 11.72 26.72 41.02
N ASN A 322 10.48 27.10 40.71
CA ASN A 322 9.62 27.84 41.65
C ASN A 322 9.31 27.01 42.90
N ILE A 323 9.01 25.71 42.75
CA ILE A 323 8.81 24.79 43.88
C ILE A 323 10.10 24.69 44.73
N PHE A 324 11.27 24.63 44.10
CA PHE A 324 12.56 24.62 44.80
C PHE A 324 12.78 25.90 45.61
N LEU A 325 12.53 27.08 45.02
CA LEU A 325 12.64 28.36 45.71
C LEU A 325 11.67 28.46 46.89
N TYR A 326 10.42 28.03 46.71
CA TYR A 326 9.42 28.02 47.76
C TYR A 326 9.82 27.14 48.95
N LYS A 327 10.33 25.92 48.69
CA LYS A 327 10.87 25.04 49.74
C LYS A 327 12.04 25.67 50.49
N LYS A 328 12.91 26.42 49.80
CA LYS A 328 14.04 27.14 50.41
C LYS A 328 13.55 28.29 51.30
N TYR A 329 12.52 29.02 50.86
CA TYR A 329 11.87 30.09 51.63
C TYR A 329 11.26 29.56 52.93
N ILE A 330 10.47 28.47 52.88
CA ILE A 330 9.87 27.85 54.07
C ILE A 330 10.95 27.44 55.08
N LYS A 331 12.00 26.74 54.64
CA LYS A 331 13.12 26.37 55.52
C LYS A 331 13.81 27.58 56.17
N LEU A 332 13.90 28.70 55.46
CA LEU A 332 14.49 29.92 55.99
C LEU A 332 13.58 30.56 57.05
N LYS A 333 12.26 30.61 56.76
CA LYS A 333 11.23 31.12 57.66
C LYS A 333 11.20 30.35 58.96
N ASP A 334 11.25 29.01 58.90
CA ASP A 334 11.27 28.14 60.08
C ASP A 334 12.52 28.40 60.94
N LYS A 335 13.69 28.55 60.32
CA LYS A 335 14.94 28.89 61.03
C LYS A 335 14.87 30.26 61.73
N ILE A 336 14.23 31.24 61.12
CA ILE A 336 14.05 32.57 61.72
C ILE A 336 13.08 32.47 62.91
N TYR A 337 12.00 31.71 62.76
CA TYR A 337 11.03 31.50 63.83
C TYR A 337 11.66 30.80 65.05
N GLU A 338 12.45 29.76 64.84
CA GLU A 338 13.20 29.06 65.90
C GLU A 338 14.16 30.00 66.66
N ARG A 339 14.90 30.84 65.93
CA ARG A 339 15.82 31.84 66.53
C ARG A 339 15.13 32.92 67.36
N ASN A 340 13.89 33.27 67.01
CA ASN A 340 13.13 34.26 67.77
C ASN A 340 12.45 33.65 69.00
N LYS A 341 12.48 32.32 69.14
CA LYS A 341 11.88 31.57 70.24
C LYS A 341 12.90 31.21 71.33
N SER A 342 14.18 31.14 70.96
CA SER A 342 15.35 31.08 71.85
C SER A 342 15.76 32.47 72.32
#